data_AF-A0A932C1K5-F1
#
_entry.id   AF-A0A932C1K5-F1
#
_cell.length_a   1.000
_cell.length_b   1.000
_cell.length_c   1.000
_cell.angle_alpha   90.00
_cell.angle_beta   90.00
_cell.angle_gamma   90.00
#
_symmetry.space_group_name_H-M   'P 1'
#
loop_
_entity.id
_entity.type
_entity.pdbx_description
1 polymer ?
#
loop_
_entity_poly.entity_id
_entity_poly.type
_entity_poly.pdbx_seq_one_letter_code
_entity_poly.pdbx_strand_id
1 'polypeptide(L)'
;MAHDASHADAADHGAEHAEEHHPQWSTYWKVALILSVITVVEVWIYYTPFRDSKLFVPALLTMSAAKFAIVVMFYMHLKYDHKLFRVLFTGPLLIAIGTLTGLMFLFGKFALHLGG
;
A
#
# COMPACT_ATOMS: atom_id res chain seq x y z
N MET A 1 62.95 -13.01 -35.52
CA MET A 1 62.19 -13.64 -34.40
C MET A 1 61.80 -12.54 -33.43
N ALA A 2 60.73 -11.81 -33.74
CA ALA A 2 60.03 -10.94 -32.80
C ALA A 2 58.55 -11.33 -32.96
N HIS A 3 58.13 -12.24 -32.10
CA HIS A 3 56.76 -12.74 -32.02
C HIS A 3 56.13 -11.96 -30.87
N ASP A 4 55.22 -11.04 -31.17
CA ASP A 4 54.00 -10.82 -30.39
C ASP A 4 53.11 -9.85 -31.17
N ALA A 5 52.24 -10.44 -31.97
CA ALA A 5 51.04 -9.80 -32.43
C ALA A 5 50.08 -9.76 -31.23
N SER A 6 49.99 -8.59 -30.58
CA SER A 6 48.93 -8.34 -29.62
C SER A 6 47.61 -8.31 -30.40
N HIS A 7 46.93 -9.44 -30.28
CA HIS A 7 45.64 -9.78 -30.85
C HIS A 7 44.60 -8.67 -30.63
N ALA A 8 43.97 -8.27 -31.74
CA ALA A 8 42.58 -7.87 -31.73
C ALA A 8 41.72 -9.15 -31.65
N ASP A 9 41.01 -9.33 -30.54
CA ASP A 9 39.89 -10.26 -30.32
C ASP A 9 39.44 -9.97 -28.88
N ALA A 10 38.17 -9.81 -28.50
CA ALA A 10 36.94 -10.10 -29.18
C ALA A 10 35.84 -9.20 -28.55
N ALA A 11 34.83 -8.90 -29.36
CA ALA A 11 33.50 -8.64 -28.83
C ALA A 11 33.02 -9.86 -28.02
N ASP A 12 32.05 -9.64 -27.15
CA ASP A 12 31.31 -10.63 -26.37
C ASP A 12 31.83 -10.90 -24.95
N HIS A 13 31.39 -10.04 -24.03
CA HIS A 13 30.83 -10.55 -22.78
C HIS A 13 29.47 -9.88 -22.54
N GLY A 14 28.43 -10.56 -23.01
CA GLY A 14 27.38 -10.99 -22.11
C GLY A 14 26.49 -9.88 -21.55
N ALA A 15 25.30 -9.81 -22.11
CA ALA A 15 24.11 -9.29 -21.46
C ALA A 15 23.79 -10.08 -20.16
N GLU A 16 24.59 -9.93 -19.11
CA GLU A 16 24.37 -10.58 -17.81
C GLU A 16 24.85 -9.69 -16.66
N HIS A 17 24.12 -8.60 -16.43
CA HIS A 17 23.98 -8.02 -15.08
C HIS A 17 22.50 -7.74 -14.79
N ALA A 18 21.65 -8.74 -15.09
CA ALA A 18 20.67 -9.12 -14.08
C ALA A 18 21.46 -9.63 -12.87
N GLU A 19 20.95 -9.48 -11.64
CA GLU A 19 21.63 -9.81 -10.37
C GLU A 19 22.38 -8.65 -9.67
N GLU A 20 21.81 -7.44 -9.66
CA GLU A 20 21.96 -6.57 -8.48
C GLU A 20 20.76 -6.81 -7.55
N HIS A 21 20.80 -7.95 -6.86
CA HIS A 21 19.92 -8.30 -5.76
C HIS A 21 20.11 -7.34 -4.59
N HIS A 22 19.56 -6.12 -4.71
CA HIS A 22 19.29 -5.28 -3.55
C HIS A 22 18.02 -5.83 -2.89
N PRO A 23 18.11 -6.53 -1.74
CA PRO A 23 16.98 -7.23 -1.11
C PRO A 23 15.81 -6.30 -0.73
N GLN A 24 16.05 -4.98 -0.75
CA GLN A 24 15.05 -3.95 -0.48
C GLN A 24 14.10 -3.71 -1.68
N TRP A 25 14.58 -3.75 -2.93
CA TRP A 25 13.79 -3.43 -4.13
C TRP A 25 12.65 -4.43 -4.39
N SER A 26 12.93 -5.73 -4.25
CA SER A 26 11.93 -6.79 -4.42
C SER A 26 10.73 -6.62 -3.48
N THR A 27 10.95 -6.07 -2.29
CA THR A 27 9.89 -5.84 -1.31
C THR A 27 8.95 -4.72 -1.75
N TYR A 28 9.46 -3.59 -2.25
CA TYR A 28 8.60 -2.51 -2.75
C TYR A 28 7.80 -2.92 -3.97
N TRP A 29 8.38 -3.69 -4.89
CA TRP A 29 7.64 -4.19 -6.05
C TRP A 29 6.45 -5.06 -5.60
N LYS A 30 6.66 -5.98 -4.66
CA LYS A 30 5.58 -6.83 -4.12
C LYS A 30 4.47 -5.99 -3.47
N VAL A 31 4.83 -4.96 -2.71
CA VAL A 31 3.86 -4.04 -2.10
C VAL A 31 3.11 -3.24 -3.15
N ALA A 32 3.80 -2.73 -4.18
CA ALA A 32 3.20 -2.03 -5.31
C ALA A 32 2.18 -2.90 -6.04
N LEU A 33 2.51 -4.18 -6.27
CA LEU A 33 1.63 -5.16 -6.89
C LEU A 33 0.37 -5.37 -6.04
N ILE A 34 0.51 -5.56 -4.73
CA ILE A 34 -0.64 -5.71 -3.81
C ILE A 34 -1.54 -4.48 -3.86
N LEU A 35 -0.97 -3.27 -3.77
CA LEU A 35 -1.73 -2.02 -3.85
C LEU A 35 -2.46 -1.90 -5.19
N SER A 36 -1.79 -2.24 -6.30
CA SER A 36 -2.39 -2.26 -7.63
C SER A 36 -3.59 -3.19 -7.70
N VAL A 37 -3.47 -4.43 -7.19
CA VAL A 37 -4.58 -5.39 -7.13
C VAL A 37 -5.74 -4.85 -6.30
N ILE A 38 -5.47 -4.26 -5.12
CA ILE A 38 -6.50 -3.66 -4.27
C ILE A 38 -7.20 -2.49 -5.00
N THR A 39 -6.49 -1.70 -5.79
CA THR A 39 -7.07 -0.62 -6.61
C THR A 39 -7.93 -1.16 -7.75
N VAL A 40 -7.47 -2.20 -8.46
CA VAL A 40 -8.27 -2.84 -9.53
C VAL A 40 -9.56 -3.42 -8.95
N VAL A 41 -9.49 -4.11 -7.81
CA VAL A 41 -10.67 -4.67 -7.13
C VAL A 41 -11.63 -3.55 -6.69
N GLU A 42 -11.12 -2.46 -6.15
CA GLU A 42 -11.94 -1.30 -5.77
C GLU A 42 -12.71 -0.73 -6.96
N VAL A 43 -12.02 -0.49 -8.07
CA VAL A 43 -12.64 -0.02 -9.32
C VAL A 43 -13.69 -1.03 -9.80
N TRP A 44 -13.39 -2.33 -9.76
CA TRP A 44 -14.32 -3.37 -10.20
C TRP A 44 -15.61 -3.42 -9.36
N ILE A 45 -15.48 -3.29 -8.02
CA ILE A 45 -16.62 -3.17 -7.08
C ILE A 45 -17.42 -1.90 -7.36
N TYR A 46 -16.74 -0.78 -7.67
CA TYR A 46 -17.39 0.47 -8.04
C TYR A 46 -18.24 0.35 -9.32
N TYR A 47 -17.76 -0.41 -10.30
CA TYR A 47 -18.47 -0.61 -11.57
C TYR A 47 -19.60 -1.66 -11.52
N THR A 48 -19.68 -2.49 -10.48
CA THR A 48 -20.73 -3.51 -10.31
C THR A 48 -21.97 -2.96 -9.57
N PRO A 49 -23.15 -3.63 -9.65
CA PRO A 49 -24.37 -3.21 -8.94
C PRO A 49 -24.25 -3.30 -7.40
N PHE A 50 -23.10 -3.75 -6.88
CA PHE A 50 -22.79 -3.73 -5.45
C PHE A 50 -22.84 -2.32 -4.83
N ARG A 51 -22.75 -1.26 -5.66
CA ARG A 51 -22.92 0.15 -5.27
C ARG A 51 -24.25 0.47 -4.59
N ASP A 52 -25.33 -0.24 -4.92
CA ASP A 52 -26.67 0.03 -4.37
C ASP A 52 -26.85 -0.58 -2.97
N SER A 53 -25.86 -1.35 -2.50
CA SER A 53 -25.85 -1.89 -1.15
C SER A 53 -25.44 -0.84 -0.13
N LYS A 54 -26.10 -0.83 1.04
CA LYS A 54 -25.70 0.00 2.20
C LYS A 54 -24.27 -0.29 2.68
N LEU A 55 -23.68 -1.42 2.26
CA LEU A 55 -22.34 -1.85 2.62
C LEU A 55 -21.26 -1.31 1.66
N PHE A 56 -21.63 -0.66 0.56
CA PHE A 56 -20.68 -0.11 -0.41
C PHE A 56 -19.74 0.94 0.20
N VAL A 57 -20.30 1.92 0.90
CA VAL A 57 -19.53 3.00 1.56
C VAL A 57 -18.53 2.45 2.59
N PRO A 58 -18.92 1.61 3.57
CA PRO A 58 -17.96 1.07 4.52
C PRO A 58 -16.94 0.11 3.89
N ALA A 59 -17.29 -0.60 2.81
CA ALA A 59 -16.34 -1.46 2.09
C ALA A 59 -15.25 -0.64 1.38
N LEU A 60 -15.63 0.43 0.67
CA LEU A 60 -14.67 1.35 0.04
C LEU A 60 -13.79 2.04 1.09
N LEU A 61 -14.39 2.49 2.19
CA LEU A 61 -13.64 3.10 3.29
C LEU A 61 -12.61 2.13 3.88
N THR A 62 -12.97 0.85 4.04
CA THR A 62 -12.07 -0.19 4.54
C THR A 62 -10.95 -0.50 3.55
N MET A 63 -11.25 -0.62 2.25
CA MET A 63 -10.23 -0.79 1.20
C MET A 63 -9.26 0.39 1.16
N SER A 64 -9.75 1.62 1.28
CA SER A 64 -8.91 2.83 1.34
C SER A 64 -8.03 2.86 2.59
N ALA A 65 -8.59 2.55 3.76
CA ALA A 65 -7.84 2.42 5.02
C ALA A 65 -6.76 1.33 4.92
N ALA A 66 -7.04 0.20 4.28
CA ALA A 66 -6.07 -0.87 4.06
C ALA A 66 -4.91 -0.42 3.15
N LYS A 67 -5.21 0.25 2.03
CA LYS A 67 -4.18 0.84 1.16
C LYS A 67 -3.28 1.80 1.93
N PHE A 68 -3.90 2.70 2.69
CA PHE A 68 -3.19 3.67 3.52
C PHE A 68 -2.27 2.98 4.54
N ALA A 69 -2.77 1.96 5.24
CA ALA A 69 -1.98 1.20 6.20
C ALA A 69 -0.79 0.48 5.54
N ILE A 70 -0.98 -0.11 4.36
CA ILE A 70 0.09 -0.77 3.60
C ILE A 70 1.14 0.26 3.17
N VAL A 71 0.72 1.42 2.67
CA VAL A 71 1.63 2.51 2.26
C VAL A 71 2.46 2.99 3.45
N VAL A 72 1.82 3.26 4.59
CA VAL A 72 2.53 3.74 5.76
C VAL A 72 3.47 2.67 6.33
N MET A 73 3.04 1.42 6.38
CA MET A 73 3.87 0.34 6.94
C MET A 73 5.11 0.04 6.09
N PHE A 74 4.99 0.09 4.75
CA PHE A 74 6.04 -0.37 3.85
C PHE A 74 6.75 0.77 3.09
N TYR A 75 6.04 1.80 2.59
CA TYR A 75 6.65 2.93 1.87
C TYR A 75 7.18 4.03 2.79
N MET A 76 6.60 4.23 3.98
CA MET A 76 7.13 5.16 5.00
C MET A 76 8.12 4.49 5.96
N HIS A 77 8.61 3.29 5.61
CA HIS A 77 9.59 2.50 6.38
C HIS A 77 9.25 2.12 7.82
N LEU A 78 8.05 2.43 8.35
CA LEU A 78 7.66 2.13 9.73
C LEU A 78 7.87 0.67 10.19
N LYS A 79 7.80 -0.31 9.26
CA LYS A 79 8.06 -1.72 9.58
C LYS A 79 9.54 -2.00 9.89
N TYR A 80 10.44 -1.20 9.31
CA TYR A 80 11.89 -1.31 9.43
C TYR A 80 12.47 -0.25 10.38
N ASP A 81 11.68 0.76 10.75
CA ASP A 81 12.05 1.85 11.64
C ASP A 81 11.68 1.57 13.11
N HIS A 82 12.15 2.42 14.02
CA HIS A 82 11.91 2.27 15.46
C HIS A 82 10.41 2.29 15.81
N LYS A 83 10.02 1.48 16.81
CA LYS A 83 8.64 1.34 17.32
C LYS A 83 7.95 2.69 17.63
N LEU A 84 8.73 3.73 17.90
CA LEU A 84 8.25 5.09 18.15
C LEU A 84 7.46 5.67 16.96
N PHE A 85 7.94 5.53 15.72
CA PHE A 85 7.22 6.01 14.54
C PHE A 85 5.89 5.26 14.33
N ARG A 86 5.88 3.96 14.64
CA ARG A 86 4.65 3.15 14.59
C ARG A 86 3.61 3.58 15.61
N VAL A 87 4.02 3.88 16.84
CA VAL A 87 3.11 4.34 17.90
C VAL A 87 2.62 5.76 17.62
N LEU A 88 3.51 6.66 17.20
CA LEU A 88 3.18 8.07 16.93
C LEU A 88 2.18 8.21 15.78
N PHE A 89 2.19 7.27 14.83
CA PHE A 89 1.22 7.24 13.74
C PHE A 89 -0.08 6.51 14.11
N THR A 90 0.03 5.33 14.72
CA THR A 90 -1.14 4.48 15.00
C THR A 90 -1.97 5.02 16.17
N GLY A 91 -1.35 5.70 17.14
CA GLY A 91 -2.03 6.28 18.30
C GLY A 91 -3.09 7.31 17.90
N PRO A 92 -2.71 8.40 17.21
CA PRO A 92 -3.67 9.39 16.70
C PRO A 92 -4.69 8.79 15.73
N LEU A 93 -4.29 7.82 14.89
CA LEU A 93 -5.20 7.16 13.96
C LEU A 93 -6.31 6.37 14.70
N LEU A 94 -5.97 5.62 15.75
CA LEU A 94 -6.95 4.91 16.57
C LEU A 94 -7.89 5.86 17.31
N ILE A 95 -7.34 6.94 17.87
CA ILE A 95 -8.14 7.97 18.54
C ILE A 95 -9.10 8.61 17.53
N ALA A 96 -8.63 8.95 16.32
CA ALA A 96 -9.46 9.53 15.27
C ALA A 96 -10.58 8.59 14.82
N ILE A 97 -10.30 7.30 14.61
CA ILE A 97 -11.34 6.32 14.24
C ILE A 97 -12.37 6.18 15.38
N GLY A 98 -11.90 6.12 16.63
CA GLY A 98 -12.76 6.03 17.80
C GLY A 98 -13.67 7.25 17.96
N THR A 99 -13.13 8.46 17.82
CA THR A 99 -13.92 9.69 17.88
C THR A 99 -14.90 9.79 16.71
N LEU A 100 -14.50 9.45 15.48
CA LEU A 100 -15.39 9.46 14.32
C LEU A 100 -16.57 8.48 14.49
N THR A 101 -16.27 7.28 14.98
CA THR A 101 -17.28 6.24 15.25
C THR A 101 -18.22 6.66 16.37
N GLY A 102 -17.68 7.21 17.47
CA GLY A 102 -18.48 7.75 18.56
C GLY A 102 -19.38 8.90 18.12
N LEU A 103 -18.88 9.77 17.25
CA LEU A 103 -19.62 10.91 16.71
C LEU A 103 -20.74 10.45 15.75
N MET A 104 -20.47 9.48 14.86
CA MET A 104 -21.51 8.87 14.02
C MET A 104 -22.59 8.18 14.87
N PHE A 105 -22.21 7.50 15.96
CA PHE A 105 -23.17 6.86 16.86
C PHE A 105 -24.03 7.88 17.62
N LEU A 106 -23.40 8.95 18.13
CA LEU A 106 -24.09 10.02 18.87
C LEU A 106 -25.08 10.76 17.97
N PHE A 107 -24.65 11.24 16.80
CA PHE A 107 -25.52 11.92 15.85
C PHE A 107 -26.55 10.98 15.21
N GLY A 108 -26.19 9.72 14.96
CA GLY A 108 -27.15 8.72 14.48
C GLY A 108 -28.29 8.49 15.47
N LYS A 109 -27.98 8.36 16.77
CA LYS A 109 -28.99 8.21 17.83
C LYS A 109 -29.80 9.50 18.02
N PHE A 110 -29.16 10.66 17.94
CA PHE A 110 -29.80 11.97 18.09
C PHE A 110 -30.77 12.28 16.92
N ALA A 111 -30.37 12.00 15.68
CA ALA A 111 -31.20 12.16 14.49
C ALA A 111 -32.44 11.24 14.52
N LEU A 112 -32.30 10.03 15.07
CA LEU A 112 -33.41 9.09 15.25
C LEU A 112 -34.44 9.56 16.30
N HIS A 113 -34.03 10.35 17.29
CA HIS A 113 -34.93 10.86 18.35
C HIS A 113 -35.66 12.16 17.97
N LEU A 114 -35.12 12.98 17.06
CA LEU A 114 -35.72 14.26 16.66
C LEU A 114 -36.66 14.14 15.44
N GLY A 115 -36.60 13.01 14.72
CA GLY A 115 -37.44 12.73 13.55
C GLY A 115 -38.68 11.88 13.80
N GLY A 116 -39.06 11.67 15.07
CA GLY A 116 -40.25 10.91 15.49
C GLY A 116 -41.27 11.77 16.22
#